data_AF-A0A1J4KK73-F1
#
_entry.id   AF-A0A1J4KK73-F1
#
_cell.length_a   1.000
_cell.length_b   1.000
_cell.length_c   1.000
_cell.angle_alpha   90.00
_cell.angle_beta   90.00
_cell.angle_gamma   90.00
#
_symmetry.space_group_name_H-M   'P 1'
#
loop_
_entity.id
_entity.type
_entity.pdbx_description
1 polymer ?
#
loop_
_entity_poly.entity_id
_entity_poly.type
_entity_poly.pdbx_seq_one_letter_code
_entity_poly.pdbx_strand_id
1 'polypeptide(L)'
;MSNKKESQEGNPKQVTKELELKAAVMSTDIMNQRSTREDAAHLVLQFKRQLQAAALTVEKKAETQQSRIEFLTRTLSSAEKERDRLFNRLRQIQNEVESQKDKYDQQVEAMQYQSREVEQNYKAKIHSALQQLRGLREFQEHKHQMDERMRNLSNQIAKERKERTAELAAIHKKLVAQREYYEHQLASKLSEADEYATKFEDLDLDRATTKIIHETEQRREAIKAENNMAAEVIKRNDQLRHQIQDLEQQCKVLDDSEKNLTTQAVDLKAKLEDTKKKVNESIDMSKARLQQLQERMSNKISDLSKRLEEDRKTKENLTRELALAQHQLAFAEGQRDERLKKDHNLLTVMNEAAIFILTSLELQEKDPSKEEIASHSSALNAVIRKIGNVSQDLTGVEPKPIPDSTQTASAQTDMKTRGFVCSGKPSAVTAAVRKARAQAKDTDFRNQPEYQRIFGKESKSPGNAKTKVVRIQRTGK
;
A
#
# COMPACT_ATOMS: atom_id res chain seq x y z
N MET A 1 -80.42 97.52 24.56
CA MET A 1 -80.65 98.64 25.49
C MET A 1 -80.38 99.94 24.77
N SER A 2 -81.39 100.80 24.76
CA SER A 2 -81.39 102.29 24.71
C SER A 2 -80.45 103.01 23.73
N ASN A 3 -81.00 103.69 22.71
CA ASN A 3 -81.44 105.11 22.74
C ASN A 3 -80.28 106.09 23.05
N LYS A 4 -79.95 107.03 22.15
CA LYS A 4 -80.59 108.35 21.99
C LYS A 4 -79.80 109.25 21.02
N LYS A 5 -80.53 110.14 20.38
CA LYS A 5 -80.13 111.32 19.58
C LYS A 5 -79.18 112.25 20.36
N GLU A 6 -78.33 113.00 19.65
CA GLU A 6 -78.47 114.46 19.48
C GLU A 6 -77.39 115.07 18.57
N SER A 7 -77.80 116.14 17.90
CA SER A 7 -77.15 116.87 16.82
C SER A 7 -76.28 118.03 17.35
N GLN A 8 -75.24 118.46 16.64
CA GLN A 8 -74.88 119.88 16.54
C GLN A 8 -73.97 120.18 15.34
N GLU A 9 -74.37 121.19 14.57
CA GLU A 9 -73.77 121.72 13.34
C GLU A 9 -72.47 122.51 13.59
N GLY A 10 -71.54 122.45 12.63
CA GLY A 10 -70.34 123.30 12.61
C GLY A 10 -69.52 123.24 11.32
N ASN A 11 -69.83 124.14 10.39
CA ASN A 11 -68.94 124.75 9.37
C ASN A 11 -68.40 123.91 8.16
N PRO A 12 -69.02 124.01 6.95
CA PRO A 12 -68.81 123.07 5.83
C PRO A 12 -67.82 123.53 4.74
N LYS A 13 -66.69 124.20 5.07
CA LYS A 13 -65.71 124.65 4.03
C LYS A 13 -64.21 124.42 4.30
N GLN A 14 -63.83 123.84 5.44
CA GLN A 14 -62.45 123.34 5.68
C GLN A 14 -62.36 121.82 5.75
N VAL A 15 -63.48 121.13 6.00
CA VAL A 15 -63.55 119.68 6.18
C VAL A 15 -63.41 118.92 4.85
N THR A 16 -63.76 119.52 3.71
CA THR A 16 -63.70 118.86 2.39
C THR A 16 -62.28 118.70 1.84
N LYS A 17 -61.38 119.67 2.04
CA LYS A 17 -59.96 119.55 1.62
C LYS A 17 -59.14 118.63 2.53
N GLU A 18 -59.43 118.59 3.83
CA GLU A 18 -58.80 117.64 4.75
C GLU A 18 -59.30 116.21 4.53
N LEU A 19 -60.59 116.03 4.18
CA LEU A 19 -61.14 114.72 3.82
C LEU A 19 -60.63 114.23 2.47
N GLU A 20 -60.42 115.09 1.47
CA GLU A 20 -59.80 114.68 0.19
C GLU A 20 -58.32 114.30 0.36
N LEU A 21 -57.55 115.04 1.18
CA LEU A 21 -56.16 114.71 1.47
C LEU A 21 -56.05 113.43 2.33
N LYS A 22 -56.92 113.25 3.34
CA LYS A 22 -57.02 111.98 4.10
C LYS A 22 -57.51 110.83 3.24
N ALA A 23 -58.43 111.05 2.30
CA ALA A 23 -58.88 110.02 1.38
C ALA A 23 -57.78 109.63 0.37
N ALA A 24 -56.99 110.60 -0.11
CA ALA A 24 -55.83 110.33 -0.96
C ALA A 24 -54.71 109.61 -0.21
N VAL A 25 -54.37 110.04 1.01
CA VAL A 25 -53.37 109.35 1.86
C VAL A 25 -53.86 107.97 2.27
N MET A 26 -55.13 107.81 2.67
CA MET A 26 -55.72 106.49 2.93
C MET A 26 -55.78 105.61 1.67
N SER A 27 -56.04 106.17 0.49
CA SER A 27 -56.03 105.42 -0.77
C SER A 27 -54.61 104.94 -1.11
N THR A 28 -53.61 105.79 -0.89
CA THR A 28 -52.19 105.46 -1.10
C THR A 28 -51.70 104.45 -0.06
N ASP A 29 -52.13 104.57 1.20
CA ASP A 29 -51.86 103.58 2.26
C ASP A 29 -52.59 102.26 2.01
N ILE A 30 -53.81 102.27 1.49
CA ILE A 30 -54.56 101.07 1.11
C ILE A 30 -53.90 100.40 -0.10
N MET A 31 -53.40 101.17 -1.07
CA MET A 31 -52.63 100.62 -2.21
C MET A 31 -51.28 100.07 -1.76
N ASN A 32 -50.55 100.75 -0.88
CA ASN A 32 -49.30 100.23 -0.31
C ASN A 32 -49.54 99.01 0.60
N GLN A 33 -50.61 98.98 1.38
CA GLN A 33 -50.99 97.80 2.17
C GLN A 33 -51.48 96.64 1.29
N ARG A 34 -52.10 96.92 0.14
CA ARG A 34 -52.46 95.89 -0.85
C ARG A 34 -51.24 95.36 -1.58
N SER A 35 -50.34 96.22 -2.04
CA SER A 35 -49.07 95.83 -2.66
C SER A 35 -48.18 95.06 -1.68
N THR A 36 -48.02 95.51 -0.44
CA THR A 36 -47.25 94.77 0.58
C THR A 36 -47.95 93.46 1.01
N ARG A 37 -49.29 93.39 0.97
CA ARG A 37 -50.01 92.12 1.14
C ARG A 37 -49.85 91.18 -0.04
N GLU A 38 -49.85 91.69 -1.26
CA GLU A 38 -49.61 90.91 -2.48
C GLU A 38 -48.17 90.41 -2.53
N ASP A 39 -47.20 91.25 -2.17
CA ASP A 39 -45.78 90.88 -2.04
C ASP A 39 -45.58 89.86 -0.91
N ALA A 40 -46.21 90.05 0.24
CA ALA A 40 -46.18 89.07 1.34
C ALA A 40 -46.87 87.76 0.96
N ALA A 41 -47.99 87.81 0.22
CA ALA A 41 -48.67 86.62 -0.29
C ALA A 41 -47.79 85.89 -1.30
N HIS A 42 -47.12 86.61 -2.21
CA HIS A 42 -46.15 86.06 -3.15
C HIS A 42 -44.96 85.42 -2.43
N LEU A 43 -44.41 86.08 -1.40
CA LEU A 43 -43.32 85.56 -0.58
C LEU A 43 -43.73 84.28 0.17
N VAL A 44 -44.93 84.25 0.75
CA VAL A 44 -45.51 83.05 1.39
C VAL A 44 -45.72 81.93 0.38
N LEU A 45 -46.17 82.24 -0.84
CA LEU A 45 -46.33 81.27 -1.92
C LEU A 45 -44.98 80.71 -2.38
N GLN A 46 -43.96 81.56 -2.44
CA GLN A 46 -42.59 81.17 -2.76
C GLN A 46 -41.99 80.28 -1.67
N PHE A 47 -42.15 80.66 -0.40
CA PHE A 47 -41.76 79.83 0.74
C PHE A 47 -42.48 78.49 0.74
N LYS A 48 -43.79 78.48 0.47
CA LYS A 48 -44.58 77.25 0.40
C LYS A 48 -44.07 76.34 -0.72
N ARG A 49 -43.76 76.89 -1.90
CA ARG A 49 -43.14 76.14 -3.01
C ARG A 49 -41.75 75.61 -2.65
N GLN A 50 -40.90 76.42 -2.02
CA GLN A 50 -39.57 75.99 -1.58
C GLN A 50 -39.66 74.89 -0.52
N LEU A 51 -40.61 74.99 0.42
CA LEU A 51 -40.82 74.01 1.48
C LEU A 51 -41.39 72.69 0.92
N GLN A 52 -42.26 72.77 -0.10
CA GLN A 52 -42.77 71.60 -0.82
C GLN A 52 -41.67 70.92 -1.66
N ALA A 53 -40.79 71.70 -2.30
CA ALA A 53 -39.62 71.17 -3.02
C ALA A 53 -38.59 70.55 -2.05
N ALA A 54 -38.37 71.16 -0.89
CA ALA A 54 -37.54 70.62 0.17
C ALA A 54 -38.12 69.31 0.74
N ALA A 55 -39.44 69.25 0.96
CA ALA A 55 -40.11 68.02 1.39
C ALA A 55 -39.95 66.88 0.37
N LEU A 56 -40.16 67.16 -0.92
CA LEU A 56 -39.96 66.18 -2.00
C LEU A 56 -38.51 65.70 -2.12
N THR A 57 -37.53 66.58 -1.90
CA THR A 57 -36.12 66.17 -1.93
C THR A 57 -35.72 65.33 -0.72
N VAL A 58 -36.29 65.60 0.45
CA VAL A 58 -36.13 64.75 1.65
C VAL A 58 -36.80 63.39 1.45
N GLU A 59 -38.00 63.35 0.86
CA GLU A 59 -38.72 62.11 0.57
C GLU A 59 -37.94 61.22 -0.42
N LYS A 60 -37.43 61.80 -1.52
CA LYS A 60 -36.54 61.07 -2.45
C LYS A 60 -35.25 60.57 -1.78
N LYS A 61 -34.68 61.35 -0.86
CA LYS A 61 -33.51 60.91 -0.07
C LYS A 61 -33.87 59.77 0.88
N ALA A 62 -35.05 59.81 1.50
CA ALA A 62 -35.54 58.74 2.36
C ALA A 62 -35.78 57.46 1.57
N GLU A 63 -36.41 57.53 0.39
CA GLU A 63 -36.63 56.37 -0.49
C GLU A 63 -35.33 55.74 -0.98
N THR A 64 -34.35 56.55 -1.37
CA THR A 64 -33.03 56.06 -1.80
C THR A 64 -32.24 55.43 -0.64
N GLN A 65 -32.33 56.02 0.56
CA GLN A 65 -31.76 55.41 1.77
C GLN A 65 -32.45 54.11 2.13
N GLN A 66 -33.79 54.05 2.05
CA GLN A 66 -34.57 52.84 2.30
C GLN A 66 -34.20 51.72 1.32
N SER A 67 -34.11 52.05 0.02
CA SER A 67 -33.65 51.11 -1.02
C SER A 67 -32.25 50.57 -0.74
N ARG A 68 -31.35 51.43 -0.23
CA ARG A 68 -29.99 51.01 0.16
C ARG A 68 -29.99 50.12 1.40
N ILE A 69 -30.83 50.42 2.41
CA ILE A 69 -31.01 49.59 3.60
C ILE A 69 -31.54 48.20 3.20
N GLU A 70 -32.56 48.14 2.34
CA GLU A 70 -33.11 46.88 1.85
C GLU A 70 -32.07 46.05 1.08
N PHE A 71 -31.29 46.70 0.20
CA PHE A 71 -30.20 46.04 -0.50
C PHE A 71 -29.19 45.45 0.49
N LEU A 72 -28.68 46.25 1.42
CA LEU A 72 -27.71 45.80 2.43
C LEU A 72 -28.27 44.68 3.31
N THR A 73 -29.55 44.73 3.66
CA THR A 73 -30.22 43.69 4.44
C THR A 73 -30.30 42.38 3.66
N ARG A 74 -30.62 42.43 2.36
CA ARG A 74 -30.61 41.24 1.49
C ARG A 74 -29.20 40.67 1.34
N THR A 75 -28.19 41.53 1.18
CA THR A 75 -26.78 41.09 1.10
C THR A 75 -26.31 40.45 2.40
N LEU A 76 -26.64 41.04 3.56
CA LEU A 76 -26.35 40.47 4.87
C LEU A 76 -27.03 39.12 5.06
N SER A 77 -28.33 39.01 4.77
CA SER A 77 -29.05 37.74 4.87
C SER A 77 -28.48 36.67 3.93
N SER A 78 -28.04 37.05 2.73
CA SER A 78 -27.35 36.14 1.81
C SER A 78 -26.01 35.67 2.38
N ALA A 79 -25.22 36.58 2.95
CA ALA A 79 -23.93 36.26 3.57
C ALA A 79 -24.10 35.37 4.82
N GLU A 80 -25.14 35.59 5.63
CA GLU A 80 -25.47 34.73 6.77
C GLU A 80 -25.83 33.31 6.32
N LYS A 81 -26.67 33.18 5.28
CA LYS A 81 -27.01 31.87 4.70
C LYS A 81 -25.77 31.15 4.14
N GLU A 82 -24.87 31.89 3.51
CA GLU A 82 -23.62 31.33 2.98
C GLU A 82 -22.66 30.91 4.10
N ARG A 83 -22.54 31.72 5.15
CA ARG A 83 -21.81 31.36 6.37
C ARG A 83 -22.36 30.07 6.98
N ASP A 84 -23.67 29.94 7.11
CA ASP A 84 -24.30 28.75 7.70
C ASP A 84 -24.07 27.50 6.81
N ARG A 85 -24.11 27.65 5.48
CA ARG A 85 -23.73 26.58 4.55
C ARG A 85 -22.28 26.14 4.72
N LEU A 86 -21.35 27.10 4.80
CA LEU A 86 -19.93 26.83 5.02
C LEU A 86 -19.71 26.17 6.37
N PHE A 87 -20.40 26.61 7.43
CA PHE A 87 -20.30 26.05 8.77
C PHE A 87 -20.76 24.59 8.80
N ASN A 88 -21.89 24.29 8.16
CA ASN A 88 -22.38 22.92 8.01
C ASN A 88 -21.42 22.04 7.23
N ARG A 89 -20.81 22.58 6.15
CA ARG A 89 -19.81 21.85 5.38
C ARG A 89 -18.54 21.57 6.18
N LEU A 90 -18.08 22.55 6.97
CA LEU A 90 -16.94 22.41 7.87
C LEU A 90 -17.19 21.32 8.91
N ARG A 91 -18.38 21.32 9.54
CA ARG A 91 -18.78 20.30 10.50
C ARG A 91 -18.86 18.90 9.88
N GLN A 92 -19.36 18.80 8.65
CA GLN A 92 -19.38 17.54 7.92
C GLN A 92 -17.96 17.01 7.66
N ILE A 93 -17.06 17.85 7.16
CA ILE A 93 -15.65 17.49 6.92
C ILE A 93 -14.99 17.07 8.23
N GLN A 94 -15.24 17.79 9.32
CA GLN A 94 -14.68 17.47 10.63
C GLN A 94 -15.15 16.09 11.12
N ASN A 95 -16.44 15.78 11.01
CA ASN A 95 -16.98 14.46 11.33
C ASN A 95 -16.40 13.35 10.42
N GLU A 96 -16.21 13.62 9.13
CA GLU A 96 -15.59 12.67 8.20
C GLU A 96 -14.12 12.39 8.56
N VAL A 97 -13.37 13.42 8.96
CA VAL A 97 -11.98 13.29 9.43
C VAL A 97 -11.92 12.52 10.75
N GLU A 98 -12.78 12.83 11.71
CA GLU A 98 -12.87 12.11 13.00
C GLU A 98 -13.18 10.62 12.77
N SER A 99 -14.15 10.32 11.89
CA SER A 99 -14.49 8.94 11.54
C SER A 99 -13.36 8.19 10.83
N GLN A 100 -12.59 8.88 9.98
CA GLN A 100 -11.41 8.28 9.35
C GLN A 100 -10.31 8.01 10.38
N LYS A 101 -10.08 8.96 11.29
CA LYS A 101 -9.13 8.81 12.39
C LYS A 101 -9.48 7.59 13.25
N ASP A 102 -10.73 7.44 13.67
CA ASP A 102 -11.18 6.29 14.47
C ASP A 102 -10.96 4.95 13.74
N LYS A 103 -11.17 4.91 12.41
CA LYS A 103 -10.89 3.72 11.60
C LYS A 103 -9.41 3.40 11.55
N TYR A 104 -8.55 4.40 11.41
CA TYR A 104 -7.10 4.20 11.42
C TYR A 104 -6.60 3.78 12.80
N ASP A 105 -7.12 4.36 13.88
CA ASP A 105 -6.78 3.99 15.25
C ASP A 105 -7.18 2.53 15.52
N GLN A 106 -8.38 2.11 15.11
CA GLN A 106 -8.80 0.69 15.18
C GLN A 106 -7.91 -0.24 14.35
N GLN A 107 -7.48 0.17 13.15
CA GLN A 107 -6.56 -0.62 12.33
C GLN A 107 -5.18 -0.76 12.98
N VAL A 108 -4.67 0.32 13.56
CA VAL A 108 -3.38 0.32 14.28
C VAL A 108 -3.47 -0.60 15.50
N GLU A 109 -4.55 -0.52 16.27
CA GLU A 109 -4.76 -1.39 17.44
C GLU A 109 -4.87 -2.87 17.04
N ALA A 110 -5.61 -3.18 15.96
CA ALA A 110 -5.70 -4.53 15.41
C ALA A 110 -4.33 -5.06 14.94
N MET A 111 -3.52 -4.24 14.24
CA MET A 111 -2.17 -4.62 13.85
C MET A 111 -1.25 -4.84 15.04
N GLN A 112 -1.34 -3.99 16.08
CA GLN A 112 -0.56 -4.17 17.30
C GLN A 112 -0.93 -5.46 18.02
N TYR A 113 -2.23 -5.79 18.08
CA TYR A 113 -2.69 -7.05 18.67
C TYR A 113 -2.14 -8.27 17.91
N GLN A 114 -2.25 -8.26 16.57
CA GLN A 114 -1.68 -9.32 15.72
C GLN A 114 -0.16 -9.43 15.90
N SER A 115 0.56 -8.31 15.96
CA SER A 115 2.01 -8.30 16.19
C SER A 115 2.35 -8.95 17.53
N ARG A 116 1.62 -8.61 18.61
CA ARG A 116 1.82 -9.20 19.94
C ARG A 116 1.55 -10.71 19.94
N GLU A 117 0.50 -11.16 19.24
CA GLU A 117 0.16 -12.59 19.14
C GLU A 117 1.26 -13.36 18.40
N VAL A 118 1.75 -12.82 17.28
CA VAL A 118 2.87 -13.38 16.52
C VAL A 118 4.15 -13.43 17.36
N GLU A 119 4.49 -12.34 18.05
CA GLU A 119 5.64 -12.30 18.97
C GLU A 119 5.53 -13.33 20.10
N GLN A 120 4.34 -13.49 20.69
CA GLN A 120 4.11 -14.45 21.76
C GLN A 120 4.23 -15.89 21.26
N ASN A 121 3.73 -16.18 20.05
CA ASN A 121 3.89 -17.47 19.40
C ASN A 121 5.37 -17.79 19.11
N TYR A 122 6.13 -16.82 18.59
CA TYR A 122 7.57 -17.00 18.37
C TYR A 122 8.35 -17.17 19.68
N LYS A 123 8.02 -16.41 20.74
CA LYS A 123 8.60 -16.61 22.08
C LYS A 123 8.35 -18.02 22.60
N ALA A 124 7.12 -18.54 22.44
CA ALA A 124 6.78 -19.91 22.83
C ALA A 124 7.58 -20.96 22.05
N LYS A 125 7.71 -20.80 20.72
CA LYS A 125 8.52 -21.69 19.87
C LYS A 125 9.99 -21.67 20.26
N ILE A 126 10.56 -20.49 20.49
CA ILE A 126 11.95 -20.33 20.95
C ILE A 126 12.13 -21.02 22.30
N HIS A 127 11.20 -20.85 23.24
CA HIS A 127 11.28 -21.49 24.55
C HIS A 127 11.23 -23.02 24.44
N SER A 128 10.32 -23.56 23.63
CA SER A 128 10.24 -25.00 23.35
C SER A 128 11.52 -25.55 22.72
N ALA A 129 12.09 -24.85 21.73
CA ALA A 129 13.35 -25.23 21.12
C ALA A 129 14.52 -25.20 22.13
N LEU A 130 14.59 -24.17 22.99
CA LEU A 130 15.58 -24.11 24.07
C LEU A 130 15.43 -25.27 25.06
N GLN A 131 14.20 -25.68 25.38
CA GLN A 131 13.94 -26.81 26.25
C GLN A 131 14.38 -28.14 25.61
N GLN A 132 14.13 -28.33 24.31
CA GLN A 132 14.63 -29.48 23.54
C GLN A 132 16.16 -29.50 23.51
N LEU A 133 16.81 -28.36 23.28
CA LEU A 133 18.27 -28.24 23.30
C LEU A 133 18.86 -28.54 24.69
N ARG A 134 18.18 -28.15 25.77
CA ARG A 134 18.59 -28.53 27.13
C ARG A 134 18.52 -30.04 27.35
N GLY A 135 17.47 -30.70 26.85
CA GLY A 135 17.38 -32.17 26.89
C GLY A 135 18.53 -32.88 26.17
N LEU A 136 19.11 -32.26 25.12
CA LEU A 136 20.29 -32.81 24.44
C LEU A 136 21.59 -32.72 25.26
N ARG A 137 21.64 -31.87 26.29
CA ARG A 137 22.81 -31.76 27.17
C ARG A 137 23.03 -33.04 27.96
N GLU A 138 21.96 -33.64 28.46
CA GLU A 138 21.99 -34.92 29.17
C GLU A 138 22.49 -36.05 28.24
N PHE A 139 22.12 -36.02 26.96
CA PHE A 139 22.66 -36.95 25.96
C PHE A 139 24.16 -36.75 25.71
N GLN A 140 24.64 -35.50 25.69
CA GLN A 140 26.08 -35.22 25.57
C GLN A 140 26.86 -35.69 26.79
N GLU A 141 26.31 -35.53 28.00
CA GLU A 141 26.91 -36.05 29.23
C GLU A 141 26.91 -37.59 29.26
N HIS A 142 25.80 -38.24 28.89
CA HIS A 142 25.74 -39.69 28.79
C HIS A 142 26.72 -40.24 27.75
N LYS A 143 26.86 -39.58 26.60
CA LYS A 143 27.88 -39.92 25.61
C LYS A 143 29.28 -39.82 26.21
N HIS A 144 29.58 -38.75 26.94
CA HIS A 144 30.90 -38.59 27.56
C HIS A 144 31.19 -39.71 28.58
N GLN A 145 30.19 -40.10 29.39
CA GLN A 145 30.31 -41.22 30.33
C GLN A 145 30.52 -42.56 29.61
N MET A 146 29.82 -42.79 28.49
CA MET A 146 30.00 -43.99 27.66
C MET A 146 31.41 -44.04 27.04
N ASP A 147 31.89 -42.91 26.50
CA ASP A 147 33.25 -42.81 25.93
C ASP A 147 34.32 -43.08 27.00
N GLU A 148 34.11 -42.62 28.24
CA GLU A 148 35.00 -42.90 29.37
C GLU A 148 34.99 -44.38 29.76
N ARG A 149 33.80 -45.01 29.85
CA ARG A 149 33.67 -46.46 30.08
C ARG A 149 34.34 -47.28 28.98
N MET A 150 34.18 -46.88 27.72
CA MET A 150 34.83 -47.53 26.57
C MET A 150 36.36 -47.44 26.63
N ARG A 151 36.90 -46.28 27.01
CA ARG A 151 38.34 -46.12 27.26
C ARG A 151 38.82 -47.02 28.40
N ASN A 152 38.07 -47.08 29.50
CA ASN A 152 38.42 -47.92 30.65
C ASN A 152 38.41 -49.42 30.29
N LEU A 153 37.40 -49.90 29.56
CA LEU A 153 37.35 -51.27 29.05
C LEU A 153 38.50 -51.56 28.09
N SER A 154 38.81 -50.63 27.17
CA SER A 154 39.93 -50.78 26.24
C SER A 154 41.27 -50.91 26.99
N ASN A 155 41.46 -50.13 28.07
CA ASN A 155 42.63 -50.22 28.93
C ASN A 155 42.70 -51.55 29.70
N GLN A 156 41.56 -52.06 30.19
CA GLN A 156 41.48 -53.37 30.85
C GLN A 156 41.81 -54.51 29.88
N ILE A 157 41.23 -54.50 28.67
CA ILE A 157 41.54 -55.49 27.63
C ILE A 157 43.04 -55.45 27.29
N ALA A 158 43.64 -54.26 27.20
CA ALA A 158 45.07 -54.13 26.95
C ALA A 158 45.93 -54.69 28.09
N LYS A 159 45.52 -54.50 29.37
CA LYS A 159 46.20 -55.10 30.53
C LYS A 159 46.07 -56.62 30.53
N GLU A 160 44.85 -57.16 30.39
CA GLU A 160 44.62 -58.60 30.34
C GLU A 160 45.38 -59.27 29.19
N ARG A 161 45.45 -58.62 28.01
CA ARG A 161 46.26 -59.13 26.90
C ARG A 161 47.74 -59.24 27.27
N LYS A 162 48.30 -58.24 27.95
CA LYS A 162 49.69 -58.28 28.40
C LYS A 162 49.92 -59.38 29.44
N GLU A 163 49.02 -59.50 30.42
CA GLU A 163 49.05 -60.52 31.46
C GLU A 163 48.96 -61.93 30.86
N ARG A 164 47.96 -62.20 30.02
CA ARG A 164 47.82 -63.50 29.33
C ARG A 164 49.01 -63.83 28.45
N THR A 165 49.59 -62.85 27.77
CA THR A 165 50.81 -63.07 26.95
C THR A 165 51.99 -63.47 27.83
N ALA A 166 52.14 -62.85 29.01
CA ALA A 166 53.16 -63.21 29.98
C ALA A 166 52.93 -64.60 30.59
N GLU A 167 51.68 -64.94 30.93
CA GLU A 167 51.30 -66.27 31.42
C GLU A 167 51.56 -67.36 30.40
N LEU A 168 51.17 -67.15 29.13
CA LEU A 168 51.45 -68.07 28.03
C LEU A 168 52.94 -68.30 27.84
N ALA A 169 53.75 -67.24 27.89
CA ALA A 169 55.21 -67.36 27.84
C ALA A 169 55.78 -68.16 29.02
N ALA A 170 55.24 -67.98 30.23
CA ALA A 170 55.64 -68.72 31.41
C ALA A 170 55.26 -70.21 31.33
N ILE A 171 54.06 -70.53 30.85
CA ILE A 171 53.60 -71.91 30.61
C ILE A 171 54.49 -72.57 29.55
N HIS A 172 54.75 -71.88 28.44
CA HIS A 172 55.62 -72.39 27.38
C HIS A 172 57.02 -72.72 27.90
N LYS A 173 57.60 -71.83 28.73
CA LYS A 173 58.91 -72.08 29.37
C LYS A 173 58.89 -73.32 30.27
N LYS A 174 57.82 -73.53 31.04
CA LYS A 174 57.65 -74.73 31.88
C LYS A 174 57.50 -76.00 31.04
N LEU A 175 56.74 -75.96 29.95
CA LEU A 175 56.57 -77.09 29.03
C LEU A 175 57.88 -77.49 28.36
N VAL A 176 58.68 -76.52 27.92
CA VAL A 176 60.00 -76.79 27.33
C VAL A 176 60.92 -77.45 28.37
N ALA A 177 60.99 -76.93 29.59
CA ALA A 177 61.79 -77.52 30.66
C ALA A 177 61.32 -78.96 31.01
N GLN A 178 60.01 -79.22 31.04
CA GLN A 178 59.48 -80.57 31.24
C GLN A 178 59.82 -81.50 30.08
N ARG A 179 59.74 -81.03 28.84
CA ARG A 179 60.13 -81.80 27.66
C ARG A 179 61.60 -82.20 27.73
N GLU A 180 62.50 -81.25 28.02
CA GLU A 180 63.93 -81.51 28.19
C GLU A 180 64.20 -82.53 29.31
N TYR A 181 63.47 -82.41 30.44
CA TYR A 181 63.55 -83.38 31.53
C TYR A 181 63.15 -84.80 31.10
N TYR A 182 62.03 -84.95 30.38
CA TYR A 182 61.57 -86.26 29.91
C TYR A 182 62.45 -86.83 28.78
N GLU A 183 63.00 -85.99 27.91
CA GLU A 183 63.96 -86.42 26.88
C GLU A 183 65.24 -86.97 27.54
N HIS A 184 65.75 -86.31 28.57
CA HIS A 184 66.86 -86.83 29.38
C HIS A 184 66.51 -88.14 30.09
N GLN A 185 65.33 -88.24 30.69
CA GLN A 185 64.89 -89.46 31.35
C GLN A 185 64.73 -90.62 30.36
N LEU A 186 64.19 -90.36 29.17
CA LEU A 186 64.01 -91.37 28.12
C LEU A 186 65.37 -91.85 27.60
N ALA A 187 66.33 -90.95 27.39
CA ALA A 187 67.68 -91.33 27.01
C ALA A 187 68.33 -92.26 28.06
N SER A 188 68.14 -91.98 29.34
CA SER A 188 68.59 -92.84 30.44
C SER A 188 67.91 -94.22 30.40
N LYS A 189 66.59 -94.27 30.21
CA LYS A 189 65.81 -95.52 30.17
C LYS A 189 66.09 -96.37 28.94
N LEU A 190 66.44 -95.77 27.80
CA LEU A 190 66.85 -96.50 26.60
C LEU A 190 68.20 -97.20 26.81
N SER A 191 69.15 -96.55 27.48
CA SER A 191 70.40 -97.18 27.90
C SER A 191 70.17 -98.35 28.88
N GLU A 192 69.20 -98.22 29.76
CA GLU A 192 68.80 -99.26 30.72
C GLU A 192 68.04 -100.41 30.02
N ALA A 193 67.24 -100.11 29.00
CA ALA A 193 66.49 -101.09 28.21
C ALA A 193 67.39 -101.99 27.35
N ASP A 194 68.51 -101.48 26.85
CA ASP A 194 69.54 -102.31 26.18
C ASP A 194 70.16 -103.34 27.13
N GLU A 195 70.28 -103.03 28.43
CA GLU A 195 70.72 -103.98 29.45
C GLU A 195 69.63 -105.02 29.78
N TYR A 196 68.35 -104.62 29.78
CA TYR A 196 67.21 -105.50 30.07
C TYR A 196 66.79 -106.42 28.91
N ALA A 197 67.19 -106.12 27.67
CA ALA A 197 66.95 -106.98 26.50
C ALA A 197 67.65 -108.36 26.61
N THR A 198 68.59 -108.53 27.55
CA THR A 198 69.23 -109.82 27.85
C THR A 198 68.45 -110.71 28.84
N LYS A 199 67.35 -110.23 29.43
CA LYS A 199 66.61 -110.93 30.51
C LYS A 199 65.11 -111.12 30.27
N PHE A 200 64.63 -110.95 29.03
CA PHE A 200 63.21 -110.64 28.76
C PHE A 200 62.33 -111.80 28.20
N GLU A 201 62.78 -113.05 28.09
CA GLU A 201 61.91 -114.14 27.58
C GLU A 201 60.94 -114.75 28.62
N ASP A 202 61.09 -114.46 29.92
CA ASP A 202 60.30 -115.10 30.99
C ASP A 202 59.12 -114.25 31.55
N LEU A 203 58.83 -113.05 31.02
CA LEU A 203 57.91 -112.06 31.65
C LEU A 203 56.77 -111.54 30.74
N ASP A 204 56.39 -112.26 29.69
CA ASP A 204 55.39 -111.78 28.71
C ASP A 204 53.93 -112.18 28.98
N LEU A 205 53.68 -113.19 29.84
CA LEU A 205 52.30 -113.64 30.17
C LEU A 205 51.60 -112.74 31.21
N ASP A 206 52.31 -112.25 32.24
CA ASP A 206 51.73 -111.35 33.25
C ASP A 206 51.50 -109.91 32.72
N ARG A 207 52.26 -109.52 31.69
CA ARG A 207 52.16 -108.20 31.05
C ARG A 207 50.90 -108.07 30.19
N ALA A 208 50.48 -109.15 29.55
CA ALA A 208 49.26 -109.18 28.72
C ALA A 208 47.99 -108.98 29.56
N THR A 209 47.91 -109.63 30.73
CA THR A 209 46.75 -109.55 31.63
C THR A 209 46.58 -108.16 32.25
N THR A 210 47.70 -107.53 32.66
CA THR A 210 47.69 -106.17 33.21
C THR A 210 47.31 -105.12 32.17
N LYS A 211 47.71 -105.32 30.90
CA LYS A 211 47.38 -104.42 29.79
C LYS A 211 45.88 -104.41 29.47
N ILE A 212 45.23 -105.58 29.49
CA ILE A 212 43.78 -105.68 29.25
C ILE A 212 42.99 -104.92 30.34
N ILE A 213 43.37 -105.07 31.61
CA ILE A 213 42.70 -104.38 32.71
C ILE A 213 42.84 -102.86 32.56
N HIS A 214 44.05 -102.36 32.33
CA HIS A 214 44.30 -100.93 32.19
C HIS A 214 43.60 -100.30 30.98
N GLU A 215 43.58 -100.98 29.83
CA GLU A 215 42.85 -100.51 28.65
C GLU A 215 41.33 -100.47 28.87
N THR A 216 40.78 -101.41 29.65
CA THR A 216 39.35 -101.38 29.98
C THR A 216 38.98 -100.26 30.94
N GLU A 217 39.84 -99.89 31.89
CA GLU A 217 39.63 -98.74 32.77
C GLU A 217 39.73 -97.42 32.01
N GLN A 218 40.76 -97.24 31.18
CA GLN A 218 40.90 -96.05 30.32
C GLN A 218 39.70 -95.86 29.39
N ARG A 219 39.17 -96.95 28.79
CA ARG A 219 37.97 -96.87 27.95
C ARG A 219 36.72 -96.49 28.74
N ARG A 220 36.56 -96.97 29.99
CA ARG A 220 35.44 -96.55 30.84
C ARG A 220 35.53 -95.07 31.21
N GLU A 221 36.72 -94.57 31.52
CA GLU A 221 36.94 -93.14 31.79
C GLU A 221 36.69 -92.28 30.56
N ALA A 222 37.15 -92.71 29.38
CA ALA A 222 36.89 -92.04 28.11
C ALA A 222 35.38 -91.97 27.81
N ILE A 223 34.64 -93.07 27.96
CA ILE A 223 33.18 -93.10 27.78
C ILE A 223 32.48 -92.17 28.78
N LYS A 224 32.95 -92.12 30.04
CA LYS A 224 32.40 -91.22 31.05
C LYS A 224 32.66 -89.75 30.70
N ALA A 225 33.84 -89.42 30.19
CA ALA A 225 34.18 -88.08 29.73
C ALA A 225 33.35 -87.67 28.49
N GLU A 226 33.17 -88.56 27.53
CA GLU A 226 32.31 -88.33 26.35
C GLU A 226 30.85 -88.12 26.75
N ASN A 227 30.33 -88.91 27.69
CA ASN A 227 28.95 -88.74 28.18
C ASN A 227 28.76 -87.38 28.90
N ASN A 228 29.76 -86.94 29.67
CA ASN A 228 29.74 -85.61 30.27
C ASN A 228 29.78 -84.50 29.21
N MET A 229 30.62 -84.63 28.17
CA MET A 229 30.65 -83.68 27.04
C MET A 229 29.30 -83.65 26.29
N ALA A 230 28.70 -84.82 26.04
CA ALA A 230 27.39 -84.91 25.40
C ALA A 230 26.30 -84.20 26.24
N ALA A 231 26.32 -84.37 27.56
CA ALA A 231 25.41 -83.68 28.47
C ALA A 231 25.59 -82.15 28.44
N GLU A 232 26.84 -81.66 28.35
CA GLU A 232 27.12 -80.23 28.20
C GLU A 232 26.64 -79.67 26.85
N VAL A 233 26.84 -80.42 25.76
CA VAL A 233 26.34 -80.06 24.42
C VAL A 233 24.82 -79.97 24.41
N ILE A 234 24.11 -80.90 25.06
CA ILE A 234 22.66 -80.87 25.21
C ILE A 234 22.22 -79.61 25.97
N LYS A 235 22.81 -79.33 27.14
CA LYS A 235 22.50 -78.11 27.91
C LYS A 235 22.74 -76.84 27.10
N ARG A 236 23.82 -76.78 26.33
CA ARG A 236 24.11 -75.64 25.44
C ARG A 236 23.11 -75.55 24.29
N ASN A 237 22.65 -76.67 23.74
CA ASN A 237 21.61 -76.70 22.72
C ASN A 237 20.28 -76.17 23.27
N ASP A 238 19.90 -76.55 24.48
CA ASP A 238 18.68 -76.06 25.15
C ASP A 238 18.76 -74.55 25.41
N GLN A 239 19.92 -74.04 25.85
CA GLN A 239 20.14 -72.59 25.99
C GLN A 239 19.99 -71.85 24.66
N LEU A 240 20.55 -72.40 23.57
CA LEU A 240 20.40 -71.81 22.23
C LEU A 240 18.95 -71.83 21.75
N ARG A 241 18.19 -72.89 22.04
CA ARG A 241 16.75 -72.96 21.71
C ARG A 241 15.96 -71.87 22.43
N HIS A 242 16.22 -71.65 23.72
CA HIS A 242 15.58 -70.55 24.46
C HIS A 242 15.96 -69.18 23.88
N GLN A 243 17.23 -68.96 23.54
CA GLN A 243 17.64 -67.70 22.90
C GLN A 243 16.97 -67.48 21.54
N ILE A 244 16.82 -68.53 20.73
CA ILE A 244 16.10 -68.46 19.45
C ILE A 244 14.64 -68.07 19.70
N GLN A 245 13.98 -68.70 20.67
CA GLN A 245 12.58 -68.40 21.01
C GLN A 245 12.39 -66.95 21.49
N ASP A 246 13.31 -66.44 22.33
CA ASP A 246 13.28 -65.06 22.79
C ASP A 246 13.46 -64.06 21.63
N LEU A 247 14.39 -64.35 20.71
CA LEU A 247 14.60 -63.54 19.51
C LEU A 247 13.40 -63.57 18.57
N GLU A 248 12.76 -64.73 18.38
CA GLU A 248 11.53 -64.85 17.57
C GLU A 248 10.39 -64.01 18.16
N GLN A 249 10.23 -64.00 19.49
CA GLN A 249 9.25 -63.14 20.15
C GLN A 249 9.57 -61.66 19.97
N GLN A 250 10.84 -61.25 20.07
CA GLN A 250 11.27 -59.88 19.82
C GLN A 250 11.00 -59.46 18.37
N CYS A 251 11.32 -60.30 17.39
CA CYS A 251 11.02 -60.04 15.98
C CYS A 251 9.51 -59.84 15.76
N LYS A 252 8.66 -60.66 16.39
CA LYS A 252 7.21 -60.51 16.27
C LYS A 252 6.69 -59.19 16.83
N VAL A 253 7.21 -58.75 17.98
CA VAL A 253 6.87 -57.44 18.56
C VAL A 253 7.33 -56.29 17.66
N LEU A 254 8.52 -56.41 17.07
CA LEU A 254 9.04 -55.44 16.12
C LEU A 254 8.17 -55.36 14.86
N ASP A 255 7.77 -56.49 14.28
CA ASP A 255 6.87 -56.54 13.11
C ASP A 255 5.51 -55.88 13.40
N ASP A 256 4.94 -56.13 14.57
CA ASP A 256 3.67 -55.49 14.98
C ASP A 256 3.85 -53.99 15.20
N SER A 257 5.00 -53.56 15.74
CA SER A 257 5.34 -52.14 15.88
C SER A 257 5.54 -51.45 14.53
N GLU A 258 6.17 -52.12 13.56
CA GLU A 258 6.39 -51.61 12.21
C GLU A 258 5.06 -51.44 11.47
N LYS A 259 4.16 -52.44 11.56
CA LYS A 259 2.81 -52.34 10.99
C LYS A 259 2.05 -51.15 11.57
N ASN A 260 2.07 -50.98 12.90
CA ASN A 260 1.40 -49.87 13.56
C ASN A 260 1.97 -48.51 13.13
N LEU A 261 3.29 -48.36 13.07
CA LEU A 261 3.94 -47.13 12.60
C LEU A 261 3.63 -46.86 11.13
N THR A 262 3.57 -47.90 10.30
CA THR A 262 3.23 -47.77 8.88
C THR A 262 1.79 -47.30 8.70
N THR A 263 0.83 -47.84 9.45
CA THR A 263 -0.56 -47.37 9.44
C THR A 263 -0.65 -45.90 9.88
N GLN A 264 0.05 -45.52 10.96
CA GLN A 264 0.10 -44.12 11.40
C GLN A 264 0.69 -43.19 10.34
N ALA A 265 1.74 -43.62 9.64
CA ALA A 265 2.35 -42.84 8.56
C ALA A 265 1.39 -42.64 7.37
N VAL A 266 0.62 -43.68 7.01
CA VAL A 266 -0.41 -43.60 5.98
C VAL A 266 -1.53 -42.62 6.38
N ASP A 267 -2.01 -42.70 7.63
CA ASP A 267 -3.04 -41.79 8.15
C ASP A 267 -2.57 -40.33 8.20
N LEU A 268 -1.33 -40.09 8.64
CA LEU A 268 -0.73 -38.76 8.63
C LEU A 268 -0.58 -38.21 7.21
N LYS A 269 -0.19 -39.06 6.25
CA LYS A 269 -0.10 -38.68 4.84
C LYS A 269 -1.47 -38.32 4.26
N ALA A 270 -2.52 -39.07 4.59
CA ALA A 270 -3.89 -38.77 4.19
C ALA A 270 -4.36 -37.42 4.76
N LYS A 271 -4.15 -37.18 6.07
CA LYS A 271 -4.46 -35.90 6.72
C LYS A 271 -3.69 -34.73 6.11
N LEU A 272 -2.44 -34.94 5.70
CA LEU A 272 -1.62 -33.93 5.04
C LEU A 272 -2.20 -33.57 3.67
N GLU A 273 -2.56 -34.55 2.84
CA GLU A 273 -3.19 -34.27 1.55
C GLU A 273 -4.57 -33.60 1.69
N ASP A 274 -5.37 -33.96 2.69
CA ASP A 274 -6.64 -33.29 2.98
C ASP A 274 -6.44 -31.82 3.40
N THR A 275 -5.46 -31.55 4.28
CA THR A 275 -5.16 -30.17 4.69
C THR A 275 -4.62 -29.35 3.53
N LYS A 276 -3.75 -29.93 2.69
CA LYS A 276 -3.25 -29.31 1.46
C LYS A 276 -4.39 -28.98 0.48
N LYS A 277 -5.37 -29.88 0.32
CA LYS A 277 -6.57 -29.64 -0.50
C LYS A 277 -7.37 -28.46 0.03
N LYS A 278 -7.67 -28.42 1.34
CA LYS A 278 -8.38 -27.30 1.98
C LYS A 278 -7.64 -25.96 1.85
N VAL A 279 -6.32 -25.97 1.99
CA VAL A 279 -5.49 -24.76 1.81
C VAL A 279 -5.57 -24.28 0.37
N ASN A 280 -5.48 -25.19 -0.62
CA ASN A 280 -5.61 -24.82 -2.03
C ASN A 280 -7.00 -24.24 -2.35
N GLU A 281 -8.08 -24.85 -1.85
CA GLU A 281 -9.44 -24.33 -2.00
C GLU A 281 -9.57 -22.91 -1.41
N SER A 282 -8.96 -22.66 -0.24
CA SER A 282 -8.93 -21.33 0.39
C SER A 282 -8.14 -20.30 -0.43
N ILE A 283 -7.01 -20.70 -1.00
CA ILE A 283 -6.19 -19.87 -1.89
C ILE A 283 -6.99 -19.50 -3.14
N ASP A 284 -7.67 -20.44 -3.76
CA ASP A 284 -8.43 -20.21 -4.99
C ASP A 284 -9.66 -19.33 -4.74
N MET A 285 -10.35 -19.52 -3.61
CA MET A 285 -11.40 -18.60 -3.16
C MET A 285 -10.88 -17.17 -2.93
N SER A 286 -9.68 -17.04 -2.35
CA SER A 286 -9.05 -15.74 -2.13
C SER A 286 -8.64 -15.06 -3.44
N LYS A 287 -8.09 -15.82 -4.40
CA LYS A 287 -7.79 -15.32 -5.76
C LYS A 287 -9.05 -14.84 -6.48
N ALA A 288 -10.13 -15.60 -6.42
CA ALA A 288 -11.40 -15.22 -7.03
C ALA A 288 -11.95 -13.91 -6.44
N ARG A 289 -11.88 -13.73 -5.11
CA ARG A 289 -12.26 -12.47 -4.45
C ARG A 289 -11.38 -11.30 -4.89
N LEU A 290 -10.06 -11.50 -5.00
CA LEU A 290 -9.14 -10.48 -5.47
C LEU A 290 -9.42 -10.08 -6.92
N GLN A 291 -9.70 -11.04 -7.80
CA GLN A 291 -10.09 -10.77 -9.19
C GLN A 291 -11.38 -9.96 -9.27
N GLN A 292 -12.42 -10.33 -8.52
CA GLN A 292 -13.67 -9.55 -8.45
C GLN A 292 -13.44 -8.12 -7.94
N LEU A 293 -12.58 -7.93 -6.95
CA LEU A 293 -12.24 -6.61 -6.44
C LEU A 293 -11.49 -5.79 -7.49
N GLN A 294 -10.52 -6.39 -8.18
CA GLN A 294 -9.77 -5.77 -9.28
C GLN A 294 -10.70 -5.35 -10.41
N GLU A 295 -11.65 -6.19 -10.82
CA GLU A 295 -12.64 -5.86 -11.85
C GLU A 295 -13.54 -4.70 -11.41
N ARG A 296 -14.06 -4.73 -10.18
CA ARG A 296 -14.87 -3.62 -9.64
C ARG A 296 -14.10 -2.31 -9.61
N MET A 297 -12.84 -2.34 -9.17
CA MET A 297 -11.97 -1.16 -9.17
C MET A 297 -11.67 -0.67 -10.58
N SER A 298 -11.35 -1.57 -11.51
CA SER A 298 -11.09 -1.25 -12.91
C SER A 298 -12.30 -0.58 -13.56
N ASN A 299 -13.49 -1.14 -13.36
CA ASN A 299 -14.75 -0.55 -13.83
C ASN A 299 -14.98 0.84 -13.23
N LYS A 300 -14.74 1.00 -11.92
CA LYS A 300 -14.89 2.30 -11.26
C LYS A 300 -13.91 3.35 -11.77
N ILE A 301 -12.66 2.96 -12.03
CA ILE A 301 -11.63 3.83 -12.62
C ILE A 301 -12.04 4.24 -14.04
N SER A 302 -12.55 3.29 -14.84
CA SER A 302 -13.06 3.56 -16.19
C SER A 302 -14.21 4.56 -16.17
N ASP A 303 -15.19 4.36 -15.28
CA ASP A 303 -16.33 5.29 -15.13
C ASP A 303 -15.90 6.69 -14.68
N LEU A 304 -14.98 6.78 -13.73
CA LEU A 304 -14.43 8.06 -13.27
C LEU A 304 -13.63 8.76 -14.38
N SER A 305 -12.88 8.00 -15.17
CA SER A 305 -12.11 8.54 -16.30
C SER A 305 -13.04 9.09 -17.38
N LYS A 306 -14.15 8.41 -17.67
CA LYS A 306 -15.19 8.91 -18.60
C LYS A 306 -15.82 10.21 -18.10
N ARG A 307 -16.23 10.25 -16.83
CA ARG A 307 -16.80 11.47 -16.22
C ARG A 307 -15.83 12.64 -16.25
N LEU A 308 -14.56 12.39 -15.93
CA LEU A 308 -13.52 13.42 -15.97
C LEU A 308 -13.34 13.98 -17.38
N GLU A 309 -13.40 13.11 -18.39
CA GLU A 309 -13.30 13.53 -19.79
C GLU A 309 -14.55 14.32 -20.25
N GLU A 310 -15.74 13.94 -19.80
CA GLU A 310 -16.98 14.72 -20.01
C GLU A 310 -16.90 16.10 -19.34
N ASP A 311 -16.41 16.17 -18.10
CA ASP A 311 -16.19 17.42 -17.36
C ASP A 311 -15.14 18.31 -18.04
N ARG A 312 -14.10 17.73 -18.63
CA ARG A 312 -13.12 18.49 -19.43
C ARG A 312 -13.77 19.08 -20.68
N LYS A 313 -14.55 18.29 -21.42
CA LYS A 313 -15.25 18.78 -22.63
C LYS A 313 -16.25 19.88 -22.29
N THR A 314 -17.00 19.75 -21.21
CA THR A 314 -17.93 20.79 -20.76
C THR A 314 -17.19 22.06 -20.33
N LYS A 315 -16.09 21.94 -19.59
CA LYS A 315 -15.22 23.07 -19.25
C LYS A 315 -14.69 23.77 -20.50
N GLU A 316 -14.19 23.03 -21.48
CA GLU A 316 -13.70 23.60 -22.74
C GLU A 316 -14.81 24.34 -23.50
N ASN A 317 -16.01 23.76 -23.58
CA ASN A 317 -17.16 24.39 -24.21
C ASN A 317 -17.54 25.70 -23.50
N LEU A 318 -17.67 25.68 -22.17
CA LEU A 318 -17.95 26.88 -21.38
C LEU A 318 -16.85 27.94 -21.51
N THR A 319 -15.59 27.52 -21.60
CA THR A 319 -14.46 28.44 -21.81
C THR A 319 -14.55 29.11 -23.19
N ARG A 320 -14.95 28.37 -24.23
CA ARG A 320 -15.19 28.94 -25.57
C ARG A 320 -16.40 29.89 -25.57
N GLU A 321 -17.50 29.53 -24.93
CA GLU A 321 -18.68 30.39 -24.80
C GLU A 321 -18.36 31.68 -24.04
N LEU A 322 -17.59 31.58 -22.95
CA LEU A 322 -17.14 32.73 -22.18
C LEU A 322 -16.24 33.65 -23.01
N ALA A 323 -15.32 33.10 -23.80
CA ALA A 323 -14.49 33.88 -24.72
C ALA A 323 -15.32 34.60 -25.80
N LEU A 324 -16.34 33.93 -26.36
CA LEU A 324 -17.27 34.55 -27.31
C LEU A 324 -18.07 35.68 -26.67
N ALA A 325 -18.61 35.46 -25.47
CA ALA A 325 -19.34 36.49 -24.72
C ALA A 325 -18.45 37.68 -24.37
N GLN A 326 -17.20 37.44 -23.96
CA GLN A 326 -16.21 38.50 -23.72
C GLN A 326 -15.91 39.30 -24.98
N HIS A 327 -15.76 38.64 -26.14
CA HIS A 327 -15.54 39.33 -27.41
C HIS A 327 -16.75 40.18 -27.83
N GLN A 328 -17.97 39.67 -27.66
CA GLN A 328 -19.20 40.41 -27.94
C GLN A 328 -19.36 41.61 -27.00
N LEU A 329 -19.04 41.44 -25.72
CA LEU A 329 -19.09 42.50 -24.73
C LEU A 329 -18.05 43.59 -25.05
N ALA A 330 -16.81 43.22 -25.34
CA ALA A 330 -15.77 44.17 -25.75
C ALA A 330 -16.15 44.93 -27.03
N PHE A 331 -16.79 44.26 -28.00
CA PHE A 331 -17.30 44.91 -29.20
C PHE A 331 -18.43 45.91 -28.90
N ALA A 332 -19.39 45.53 -28.05
CA ALA A 332 -20.48 46.41 -27.62
C ALA A 332 -19.98 47.61 -26.80
N GLU A 333 -19.01 47.40 -25.91
CA GLU A 333 -18.32 48.46 -25.18
C GLU A 333 -17.58 49.40 -26.12
N GLY A 334 -16.86 48.87 -27.11
CA GLY A 334 -16.20 49.66 -28.14
C GLY A 334 -17.17 50.53 -28.94
N GLN A 335 -18.32 49.99 -29.36
CA GLN A 335 -19.37 50.79 -30.02
C GLN A 335 -19.94 51.86 -29.11
N ARG A 336 -20.20 51.54 -27.84
CA ARG A 336 -20.71 52.51 -26.86
C ARG A 336 -19.72 53.65 -26.66
N ASP A 337 -18.43 53.35 -26.53
CA ASP A 337 -17.38 54.34 -26.33
C ASP A 337 -17.16 55.21 -27.58
N GLU A 338 -17.27 54.65 -28.78
CA GLU A 338 -17.31 55.45 -30.02
C GLU A 338 -18.51 56.39 -30.06
N ARG A 339 -19.69 55.91 -29.65
CA ARG A 339 -20.91 56.72 -29.60
C ARG A 339 -20.76 57.87 -28.61
N LEU A 340 -20.25 57.59 -27.41
CA LEU A 340 -19.94 58.59 -26.39
C LEU A 340 -18.91 59.62 -26.88
N LYS A 341 -17.88 59.20 -27.62
CA LYS A 341 -16.93 60.13 -28.26
C LYS A 341 -17.60 61.03 -29.29
N LYS A 342 -18.48 60.48 -30.14
CA LYS A 342 -19.25 61.26 -31.12
C LYS A 342 -20.17 62.28 -30.42
N ASP A 343 -20.88 61.86 -29.38
CA ASP A 343 -21.75 62.73 -28.59
C ASP A 343 -20.96 63.86 -27.91
N HIS A 344 -19.78 63.55 -27.34
CA HIS A 344 -18.89 64.55 -26.74
C HIS A 344 -18.34 65.55 -27.77
N ASN A 345 -17.97 65.06 -28.96
CA ASN A 345 -17.54 65.91 -30.06
C ASN A 345 -18.67 66.85 -30.52
N LEU A 346 -19.90 66.35 -30.64
CA LEU A 346 -21.06 67.19 -30.97
C LEU A 346 -21.29 68.26 -29.90
N LEU A 347 -21.26 67.90 -28.61
CA LEU A 347 -21.38 68.84 -27.49
C LEU A 347 -20.31 69.94 -27.55
N THR A 348 -19.07 69.58 -27.86
CA THR A 348 -17.97 70.55 -28.03
C THR A 348 -18.27 71.52 -29.18
N VAL A 349 -18.68 71.02 -30.35
CA VAL A 349 -19.01 71.85 -31.51
C VAL A 349 -20.25 72.73 -31.24
N MET A 350 -21.25 72.21 -30.52
CA MET A 350 -22.43 72.99 -30.10
C MET A 350 -22.05 74.09 -29.10
N ASN A 351 -21.15 73.81 -28.15
CA ASN A 351 -20.63 74.83 -27.23
C ASN A 351 -19.85 75.92 -27.97
N GLU A 352 -18.97 75.55 -28.91
CA GLU A 352 -18.29 76.49 -29.79
C GLU A 352 -19.30 77.37 -30.54
N ALA A 353 -20.36 76.77 -31.08
CA ALA A 353 -21.43 77.50 -31.78
C ALA A 353 -22.22 78.42 -30.86
N ALA A 354 -22.55 77.98 -29.65
CA ALA A 354 -23.26 78.79 -28.66
C ALA A 354 -22.44 80.02 -28.25
N ILE A 355 -21.13 79.85 -28.04
CA ILE A 355 -20.21 80.96 -27.81
C ILE A 355 -20.25 81.91 -29.00
N PHE A 356 -20.11 81.40 -30.23
CA PHE A 356 -20.17 82.24 -31.44
C PHE A 356 -21.50 83.00 -31.58
N ILE A 357 -22.64 82.38 -31.28
CA ILE A 357 -23.96 83.02 -31.31
C ILE A 357 -24.05 84.11 -30.23
N LEU A 358 -23.60 83.83 -29.00
CA LEU A 358 -23.56 84.79 -27.90
C LEU A 358 -22.68 86.00 -28.24
N THR A 359 -21.47 85.77 -28.75
CA THR A 359 -20.57 86.86 -29.19
C THR A 359 -21.17 87.65 -30.35
N SER A 360 -21.91 86.99 -31.25
CA SER A 360 -22.60 87.66 -32.37
C SER A 360 -23.77 88.52 -31.90
N LEU A 361 -24.50 88.09 -30.86
CA LEU A 361 -25.57 88.88 -30.23
C LEU A 361 -24.98 90.09 -29.47
N GLU A 362 -23.87 89.90 -28.74
CA GLU A 362 -23.15 91.00 -28.06
C GLU A 362 -22.57 92.03 -29.05
N LEU A 363 -22.10 91.60 -30.22
CA LEU A 363 -21.65 92.48 -31.30
C LEU A 363 -22.80 93.27 -31.94
N GLN A 364 -24.01 92.69 -31.98
CA GLN A 364 -25.20 93.35 -32.53
C GLN A 364 -25.71 94.50 -31.65
N GLU A 365 -25.42 94.47 -30.35
CA GLU A 365 -25.72 95.56 -29.39
C GLU A 365 -24.73 96.75 -29.48
N LYS A 366 -23.62 96.63 -30.20
CA LYS A 366 -22.50 97.62 -30.18
C LYS A 366 -22.28 98.43 -31.47
N ASP A 367 -23.24 98.48 -32.39
CA ASP A 367 -23.09 99.14 -33.71
C ASP A 367 -21.83 98.69 -34.49
N PRO A 368 -21.79 97.42 -34.95
CA PRO A 368 -20.59 96.83 -35.56
C PRO A 368 -20.35 97.32 -36.99
N SER A 369 -19.07 97.31 -37.41
CA SER A 369 -18.67 97.69 -38.77
C SER A 369 -19.04 96.62 -39.81
N LYS A 370 -19.24 97.00 -41.09
CA LYS A 370 -19.64 96.07 -42.16
C LYS A 370 -18.65 94.90 -42.40
N GLU A 371 -17.37 95.06 -42.06
CA GLU A 371 -16.36 94.00 -42.17
C GLU A 371 -16.47 92.94 -41.05
N GLU A 372 -16.81 93.36 -39.83
CA GLU A 372 -16.96 92.45 -38.69
C GLU A 372 -18.18 91.53 -38.84
N ILE A 373 -19.27 92.04 -39.43
CA ILE A 373 -20.49 91.27 -39.73
C ILE A 373 -20.23 90.19 -40.80
N ALA A 374 -19.44 90.52 -41.84
CA ALA A 374 -19.12 89.58 -42.92
C ALA A 374 -18.19 88.45 -42.45
N SER A 375 -17.19 88.80 -41.63
CA SER A 375 -16.30 87.85 -40.94
C SER A 375 -17.08 86.89 -40.03
N HIS A 376 -17.98 87.43 -39.20
CA HIS A 376 -18.82 86.62 -38.29
C HIS A 376 -19.83 85.74 -39.02
N SER A 377 -20.48 86.24 -40.09
CA SER A 377 -21.42 85.47 -40.91
C SER A 377 -20.74 84.27 -41.60
N SER A 378 -19.51 84.46 -42.09
CA SER A 378 -18.72 83.38 -42.68
C SER A 378 -18.32 82.32 -41.65
N ALA A 379 -17.88 82.75 -40.46
CA ALA A 379 -17.53 81.85 -39.35
C ALA A 379 -18.75 81.07 -38.82
N LEU A 380 -19.90 81.72 -38.66
CA LEU A 380 -21.16 81.08 -38.24
C LEU A 380 -21.61 80.02 -39.26
N ASN A 381 -21.55 80.34 -40.55
CA ASN A 381 -21.89 79.37 -41.61
C ASN A 381 -20.91 78.19 -41.67
N ALA A 382 -19.63 78.38 -41.32
CA ALA A 382 -18.67 77.29 -41.19
C ALA A 382 -18.98 76.38 -39.99
N VAL A 383 -19.38 76.95 -38.86
CA VAL A 383 -19.81 76.21 -37.67
C VAL A 383 -21.12 75.46 -37.90
N ILE A 384 -22.11 76.06 -38.57
CA ILE A 384 -23.37 75.40 -38.95
C ILE A 384 -23.11 74.22 -39.89
N ARG A 385 -22.19 74.35 -40.86
CA ARG A 385 -21.77 73.21 -41.69
C ARG A 385 -21.07 72.11 -40.89
N LYS A 386 -20.24 72.48 -39.91
CA LYS A 386 -19.60 71.54 -38.98
C LYS A 386 -20.63 70.78 -38.14
N ILE A 387 -21.64 71.46 -37.60
CA ILE A 387 -22.76 70.84 -36.88
C ILE A 387 -23.55 69.91 -37.83
N GLY A 388 -23.85 70.37 -39.04
CA GLY A 388 -24.55 69.56 -40.04
C GLY A 388 -23.81 68.26 -40.37
N ASN A 389 -22.50 68.33 -40.58
CA ASN A 389 -21.67 67.16 -40.87
C ASN A 389 -21.57 66.20 -39.68
N VAL A 390 -21.33 66.72 -38.46
CA VAL A 390 -21.26 65.89 -37.24
C VAL A 390 -22.62 65.24 -36.91
N SER A 391 -23.72 65.93 -37.19
CA SER A 391 -25.09 65.42 -36.99
C SER A 391 -25.45 64.32 -38.01
N GLN A 392 -25.02 64.45 -39.27
CA GLN A 392 -25.16 63.39 -40.28
C GLN A 392 -24.38 62.12 -39.88
N ASP A 393 -23.15 62.27 -39.38
CA ASP A 393 -22.30 61.16 -38.92
C ASP A 393 -22.80 60.47 -37.63
N LEU A 394 -23.69 61.12 -36.87
CA LEU A 394 -24.40 60.56 -35.71
C LEU A 394 -25.62 59.73 -36.12
N THR A 395 -26.32 60.13 -37.19
CA THR A 395 -27.48 59.38 -37.73
C THR A 395 -27.09 58.20 -38.62
N GLY A 396 -25.86 58.16 -39.15
CA GLY A 396 -25.35 57.12 -40.04
C GLY A 396 -24.92 55.80 -39.38
N VAL A 397 -25.28 55.53 -38.12
CA VAL A 397 -25.00 54.24 -37.47
C VAL A 397 -26.12 53.25 -37.84
N GLU A 398 -26.10 52.76 -39.07
CA GLU A 398 -26.79 51.49 -39.37
C GLU A 398 -26.00 50.32 -38.74
N PRO A 399 -26.68 49.37 -38.08
CA PRO A 399 -26.04 48.16 -37.60
C PRO A 399 -25.60 47.33 -38.81
N LYS A 400 -24.29 47.24 -39.06
CA LYS A 400 -23.76 46.26 -40.02
C LYS A 400 -24.23 44.86 -39.60
N PRO A 401 -24.94 44.11 -40.46
CA PRO A 401 -25.26 42.73 -40.18
C PRO A 401 -23.97 41.91 -40.14
N ILE A 402 -23.80 41.18 -39.05
CA ILE A 402 -22.72 40.22 -38.86
C ILE A 402 -22.91 39.11 -39.91
N PRO A 403 -21.89 38.74 -40.71
CA PRO A 403 -21.99 37.56 -41.55
C PRO A 403 -21.97 36.31 -40.66
N ASP A 404 -23.04 35.51 -40.74
CA ASP A 404 -23.10 34.17 -40.19
C ASP A 404 -21.92 33.35 -40.69
N SER A 405 -21.00 33.04 -39.77
CA SER A 405 -19.96 32.03 -39.98
C SER A 405 -20.31 30.77 -39.20
N THR A 406 -21.39 30.11 -39.62
CA THR A 406 -21.50 28.66 -39.48
C THR A 406 -20.47 28.00 -40.40
N GLN A 407 -19.23 27.91 -39.93
CA GLN A 407 -18.28 26.91 -40.44
C GLN A 407 -18.27 25.74 -39.46
N THR A 408 -19.03 24.72 -39.85
CA THR A 408 -18.86 23.33 -39.44
C THR A 408 -17.42 22.90 -39.68
N ALA A 409 -16.59 22.88 -38.63
CA ALA A 409 -15.32 22.17 -38.64
C ALA A 409 -15.57 20.71 -38.22
N SER A 410 -15.84 19.86 -39.20
CA SER A 410 -15.71 18.40 -39.07
C SER A 410 -14.23 18.06 -38.92
N ALA A 411 -13.76 17.86 -37.69
CA ALA A 411 -12.47 17.24 -37.43
C ALA A 411 -12.66 15.71 -37.46
N GLN A 412 -12.42 15.11 -38.63
CA GLN A 412 -12.04 13.71 -38.74
C GLN A 412 -10.73 13.51 -37.96
N THR A 413 -10.78 12.77 -36.86
CA THR A 413 -9.60 12.16 -36.27
C THR A 413 -9.43 10.75 -36.84
N ASP A 414 -8.56 10.63 -37.84
CA ASP A 414 -7.99 9.38 -38.31
C ASP A 414 -7.35 8.62 -37.13
N MET A 415 -7.85 7.40 -36.89
CA MET A 415 -7.19 6.43 -36.02
C MET A 415 -5.93 5.91 -36.71
N LYS A 416 -4.79 6.57 -36.48
CA LYS A 416 -3.47 5.95 -36.67
C LYS A 416 -3.02 5.29 -35.37
N THR A 417 -3.21 3.98 -35.31
CA THR A 417 -2.60 3.04 -34.37
C THR A 417 -1.07 3.11 -34.46
N ARG A 418 -0.46 4.03 -33.71
CA ARG A 418 0.99 4.04 -33.50
C ARG A 418 1.28 3.17 -32.27
N GLY A 419 1.58 1.90 -32.52
CA GLY A 419 2.02 0.95 -31.51
C GLY A 419 3.28 1.47 -30.80
N PHE A 420 3.13 1.83 -29.52
CA PHE A 420 4.25 1.99 -28.61
C PHE A 420 4.72 0.59 -28.22
N VAL A 421 5.69 0.06 -28.97
CA VAL A 421 6.51 -1.07 -28.54
C VAL A 421 7.39 -0.53 -27.41
N CYS A 422 6.98 -0.83 -26.18
CA CYS A 422 7.79 -0.63 -24.99
C CYS A 422 9.03 -1.55 -25.12
N SER A 423 10.19 -0.96 -25.43
CA SER A 423 11.50 -1.62 -25.31
C SER A 423 11.88 -1.72 -23.83
N GLY A 424 11.11 -2.49 -23.08
CA GLY A 424 11.42 -2.89 -21.72
C GLY A 424 12.58 -3.87 -21.74
N LYS A 425 13.80 -3.38 -21.48
CA LYS A 425 14.93 -4.23 -21.11
C LYS A 425 14.50 -5.13 -19.94
N PRO A 426 14.67 -6.46 -20.02
CA PRO A 426 14.23 -7.35 -18.95
C PRO A 426 15.01 -7.06 -17.67
N SER A 427 14.28 -6.83 -16.58
CA SER A 427 14.81 -6.74 -15.22
C SER A 427 15.72 -7.94 -14.92
N ALA A 428 16.83 -7.69 -14.21
CA ALA A 428 17.84 -8.68 -13.80
C ALA A 428 17.25 -9.91 -13.07
N VAL A 429 16.03 -9.77 -12.53
CA VAL A 429 15.29 -10.84 -11.86
C VAL A 429 14.84 -11.93 -12.84
N THR A 430 14.47 -11.58 -14.08
CA THR A 430 14.00 -12.56 -15.08
C THR A 430 15.15 -13.36 -15.70
N ALA A 431 16.37 -12.79 -15.72
CA ALA A 431 17.59 -13.49 -16.12
C ALA A 431 18.10 -14.46 -15.04
N ALA A 432 17.94 -14.11 -13.76
CA ALA A 432 18.30 -14.97 -12.63
C ALA A 432 17.41 -16.23 -12.55
N VAL A 433 16.10 -16.10 -12.83
CA VAL A 433 15.15 -17.23 -12.83
C VAL A 433 15.40 -18.21 -13.98
N ARG A 434 15.85 -17.72 -15.16
CA ARG A 434 16.26 -18.60 -16.27
C ARG A 434 17.60 -19.29 -16.03
N LYS A 435 18.54 -18.65 -15.31
CA LYS A 435 19.83 -19.27 -14.93
C LYS A 435 19.68 -20.33 -13.83
N ALA A 436 18.78 -20.11 -12.87
CA ALA A 436 18.46 -21.10 -11.83
C ALA A 436 17.72 -22.35 -12.36
N ARG A 437 16.88 -22.19 -13.40
CA ARG A 437 16.15 -23.32 -14.01
C ARG A 437 17.01 -24.19 -14.93
N ALA A 438 18.15 -23.67 -15.41
CA ALA A 438 19.13 -24.43 -16.18
C ALA A 438 20.08 -25.27 -15.30
N GLN A 439 20.32 -24.87 -14.05
CA GLN A 439 21.17 -25.61 -13.10
C GLN A 439 20.46 -26.76 -12.37
N ALA A 440 19.13 -26.84 -12.44
CA ALA A 440 18.36 -27.91 -11.79
C ALA A 440 18.16 -29.17 -12.65
N LYS A 441 18.70 -29.22 -13.87
CA LYS A 441 18.54 -30.36 -14.79
C LYS A 441 19.76 -31.27 -14.96
N ASP A 442 20.86 -31.02 -14.24
CA ASP A 442 22.12 -31.71 -14.51
C ASP A 442 22.89 -32.15 -13.24
N THR A 443 22.16 -32.54 -12.21
CA THR A 443 22.76 -33.14 -11.01
C THR A 443 22.31 -34.58 -10.87
N ASP A 444 22.76 -35.42 -11.79
CA ASP A 444 22.73 -36.87 -11.60
C ASP A 444 23.88 -37.23 -10.63
N PHE A 445 23.53 -37.46 -9.37
CA PHE A 445 24.44 -37.60 -8.23
C PHE A 445 25.47 -38.74 -8.41
N ARG A 446 25.22 -39.65 -9.36
CA ARG A 446 26.07 -40.78 -9.73
C ARG A 446 27.37 -40.40 -10.44
N ASN A 447 27.47 -39.19 -11.01
CA ASN A 447 28.65 -38.72 -11.73
C ASN A 447 29.60 -37.84 -10.90
N GLN A 448 29.37 -37.68 -9.60
CA GLN A 448 30.31 -36.94 -8.76
C GLN A 448 31.56 -37.79 -8.44
N PRO A 449 32.77 -37.20 -8.51
CA PRO A 449 34.03 -37.92 -8.31
C PRO A 449 34.18 -38.51 -6.89
N GLU A 450 33.44 -37.99 -5.91
CA GLU A 450 33.39 -38.52 -4.55
C GLU A 450 32.51 -39.78 -4.43
N TYR A 451 31.45 -39.91 -5.24
CA TYR A 451 30.59 -41.11 -5.25
C TYR A 451 31.30 -42.31 -5.88
N GLN A 452 32.11 -42.09 -6.92
CA GLN A 452 32.95 -43.14 -7.54
C GLN A 452 34.06 -43.64 -6.60
N ARG A 453 34.54 -42.83 -5.65
CA ARG A 453 35.53 -43.27 -4.66
C ARG A 453 34.97 -44.23 -3.62
N ILE A 454 33.70 -44.07 -3.24
CA ILE A 454 33.08 -44.83 -2.15
C ILE A 454 32.43 -46.12 -2.67
N PHE A 455 31.83 -46.09 -3.87
CA PHE A 455 31.03 -47.21 -4.38
C PHE A 455 31.53 -47.81 -5.71
N GLY A 456 32.57 -47.25 -6.34
CA GLY A 456 33.07 -47.69 -7.65
C GLY A 456 34.03 -48.88 -7.66
N LYS A 457 34.06 -49.73 -6.63
CA LYS A 457 34.93 -50.92 -6.58
C LYS A 457 34.12 -52.21 -6.71
N GLU A 458 33.62 -52.48 -7.92
CA GLU A 458 33.25 -53.83 -8.31
C GLU A 458 34.44 -54.52 -9.00
N SER A 459 34.98 -55.50 -8.27
CA SER A 459 35.72 -56.69 -8.67
C SER A 459 36.07 -56.86 -10.16
N LYS A 460 37.34 -56.60 -10.51
CA LYS A 460 38.02 -57.39 -11.54
C LYS A 460 38.48 -58.70 -10.92
N SER A 461 37.86 -59.81 -11.32
CA SER A 461 38.30 -61.16 -10.95
C SER A 461 39.67 -61.47 -11.56
N PRO A 462 40.57 -62.16 -10.86
CA PRO A 462 41.68 -62.86 -11.48
C PRO A 462 41.40 -64.36 -11.58
N GLY A 463 41.43 -64.87 -12.81
CA GLY A 463 42.24 -66.03 -13.16
C GLY A 463 41.78 -67.41 -12.66
N ASN A 464 41.03 -68.11 -13.52
CA ASN A 464 40.99 -69.57 -13.57
C ASN A 464 42.40 -70.17 -13.62
N ALA A 465 42.81 -70.88 -12.57
CA ALA A 465 43.95 -71.78 -12.58
C ALA A 465 43.45 -73.24 -12.46
N LYS A 466 43.88 -74.04 -13.42
CA LYS A 466 43.44 -75.40 -13.75
C LYS A 466 43.74 -76.40 -12.63
N THR A 467 42.73 -77.16 -12.23
CA THR A 467 42.84 -78.35 -11.38
C THR A 467 43.56 -79.47 -12.16
N LYS A 468 44.74 -79.87 -11.67
CA LYS A 468 45.51 -81.01 -12.18
C LYS A 468 45.03 -82.26 -11.46
N VAL A 469 44.34 -83.15 -12.17
CA VAL A 469 43.96 -84.48 -11.70
C VAL A 469 45.23 -85.31 -11.54
N VAL A 470 45.55 -85.72 -10.31
CA VAL A 470 46.54 -86.76 -10.04
C VAL A 470 45.80 -88.01 -9.56
N ARG A 471 45.85 -89.01 -10.44
CA ARG A 471 45.41 -90.39 -10.24
C ARG A 471 46.43 -91.08 -9.33
N ILE A 472 45.99 -91.60 -8.19
CA ILE A 472 46.74 -92.60 -7.42
C ILE A 472 45.89 -93.87 -7.36
N GLN A 473 46.40 -94.91 -8.02
CA GLN A 473 46.04 -96.30 -7.83
C GLN A 473 46.57 -96.80 -6.48
N ARG A 474 45.82 -97.68 -5.80
CA ARG A 474 46.30 -98.83 -5.00
C ARG A 474 45.07 -99.65 -4.57
N THR A 475 44.81 -100.80 -5.20
CA THR A 475 45.22 -102.16 -4.77
C THR A 475 44.62 -102.61 -3.43
N GLY A 476 43.66 -103.55 -3.52
CA GLY A 476 43.56 -104.75 -2.68
C GLY A 476 43.08 -104.61 -1.23
N LYS A 477 41.83 -105.03 -0.99
CA LYS A 477 41.51 -106.29 -0.31
C LYS A 477 40.17 -106.81 -0.82
#